data_AF-A0A5P1ENV1-F1
#
_entry.id   AF-A0A5P1ENV1-F1
#
_cell.length_a   1.000
_cell.length_b   1.000
_cell.length_c   1.000
_cell.angle_alpha   90.00
_cell.angle_beta   90.00
_cell.angle_gamma   90.00
#
_symmetry.space_group_name_H-M   'P 1'
#
loop_
_entity.id
_entity.type
_entity.pdbx_description
1 polymer ?
#
loop_
_entity_poly.entity_id
_entity_poly.type
_entity_poly.pdbx_seq_one_letter_code
_entity_poly.pdbx_strand_id
1 'polypeptide(L)'
;MAAEWKFSQVFGERAPGDPVEDVDIISAIEFDRRGEYLATGDHGGRVVLFKKINDDDQTSRKVLEGMDHPATANPKYVYKTEFQSHEPEFDYLKSLEVQEKINKLRWCAAPNNSQFILSTNDRTIKLWKVLQHKVKKVKEIVHVDPTPHVFSENVLLAEKSFMAGQSDTSLSNCYHLDLLNKNPQSTSPRSHDGPSMAFNIGEGFSSRCQRVYSHAHDYNINSISNNSDGETFVSADDLRINLWNVEISNQCFNIVDMKPSDMEDLVEVITSAEFHPTYCNLLAYSSSRGFIRLVDMRRSALCDKNARILQHCEAHGSRSFFTEIVASISDIKFAKDGRHILSRDYMNLKLWDLHMETSPVATFKIHEYLRPKLSDLYNSDSIFDKFDCCLSQDGSQFASGSYSNTFKIFSRDGPDEGIALEASRHPNRISHSHNGPKTTRLFTRFARGHNQRGHEHESPNTDTSNGVPCDVTSKLIHLAWHPTDNLIACAAANSLYMYHA
;
A
#
# COMPACT_ATOMS: atom_id res chain seq x y z
N MET A 1 -14.91 25.65 -9.57
CA MET A 1 -14.19 25.02 -10.69
C MET A 1 -13.60 23.74 -10.17
N ALA A 2 -13.87 22.59 -10.81
CA ALA A 2 -13.26 21.32 -10.43
C ALA A 2 -11.72 21.44 -10.56
N ALA A 3 -10.98 20.92 -9.57
CA ALA A 3 -9.52 20.96 -9.60
C ALA A 3 -9.01 20.11 -10.78
N GLU A 4 -8.13 20.69 -11.60
CA GLU A 4 -7.55 19.99 -12.76
C GLU A 4 -6.37 19.15 -12.28
N TRP A 5 -6.56 17.84 -12.22
CA TRP A 5 -5.51 16.90 -11.82
C TRP A 5 -4.43 16.77 -12.90
N LYS A 6 -3.17 16.92 -12.49
CA LYS A 6 -2.00 16.89 -13.36
C LYS A 6 -1.04 15.80 -12.91
N PHE A 7 -0.40 15.17 -13.89
CA PHE A 7 0.65 14.21 -13.65
C PHE A 7 1.87 14.89 -13.00
N SER A 8 2.37 14.29 -11.91
CA SER A 8 3.54 14.77 -11.16
C SER A 8 4.78 13.91 -11.43
N GLN A 9 4.73 12.64 -11.04
CA GLN A 9 5.86 11.73 -11.03
C GLN A 9 5.41 10.30 -11.30
N VAL A 10 6.34 9.49 -11.79
CA VAL A 10 6.18 8.04 -11.96
C VAL A 10 7.46 7.35 -11.54
N PHE A 11 7.32 6.22 -10.84
CA PHE A 11 8.40 5.30 -10.50
C PHE A 11 8.08 3.91 -11.04
N GLY A 12 9.11 3.16 -11.46
CA GLY A 12 8.95 1.77 -11.92
C GLY A 12 8.40 1.62 -13.35
N GLU A 13 8.26 2.70 -14.11
CA GLU A 13 7.75 2.64 -15.49
C GLU A 13 8.73 1.91 -16.41
N ARG A 14 8.24 0.84 -17.05
CA ARG A 14 9.01 0.01 -17.96
C ARG A 14 8.89 0.47 -19.41
N ALA A 15 9.78 -0.04 -20.26
CA ALA A 15 9.63 0.14 -21.69
C ALA A 15 8.40 -0.65 -22.20
N PRO A 16 7.73 -0.20 -23.27
CA PRO A 16 6.58 -0.91 -23.80
C PRO A 16 6.99 -2.33 -24.25
N GLY A 17 6.37 -3.35 -23.67
CA GLY A 17 6.57 -4.76 -24.03
C GLY A 17 7.39 -5.59 -23.05
N ASP A 18 7.97 -4.98 -22.00
CA ASP A 18 8.62 -5.74 -20.93
C ASP A 18 7.57 -6.47 -20.08
N PRO A 19 7.72 -7.79 -19.85
CA PRO A 19 6.79 -8.52 -18.98
C PRO A 19 6.92 -7.95 -17.56
N VAL A 20 5.78 -7.77 -16.89
CA VAL A 20 5.76 -7.44 -15.46
C VAL A 20 5.93 -8.74 -14.69
N GLU A 21 6.98 -8.80 -13.86
CA GLU A 21 7.14 -9.93 -12.94
C GLU A 21 6.15 -9.78 -11.79
N ASP A 22 5.47 -10.87 -11.43
CA ASP A 22 4.43 -10.84 -10.39
C ASP A 22 4.98 -10.30 -9.06
N VAL A 23 6.21 -10.67 -8.70
CA VAL A 23 6.91 -10.20 -7.49
C VAL A 23 7.13 -8.68 -7.43
N ASP A 24 7.13 -7.99 -8.56
CA ASP A 24 7.32 -6.54 -8.63
C ASP A 24 5.99 -5.77 -8.59
N ILE A 25 4.84 -6.45 -8.58
CA ILE A 25 3.54 -5.80 -8.52
C ILE A 25 3.33 -5.18 -7.13
N ILE A 26 3.02 -3.89 -7.10
CA ILE A 26 2.77 -3.13 -5.87
C ILE A 26 1.42 -3.56 -5.30
N SER A 27 1.42 -3.99 -4.04
CA SER A 27 0.26 -4.54 -3.32
C SER A 27 -0.15 -3.72 -2.10
N ALA A 28 0.63 -2.72 -1.70
CA ALA A 28 0.27 -1.80 -0.62
C ALA A 28 0.93 -0.43 -0.83
N ILE A 29 0.22 0.65 -0.51
CA ILE A 29 0.72 2.03 -0.59
C ILE A 29 0.22 2.79 0.64
N GLU A 30 1.11 3.48 1.35
CA GLU A 30 0.72 4.24 2.54
C GLU A 30 1.65 5.46 2.75
N PHE A 31 1.06 6.65 2.92
CA PHE A 31 1.77 7.85 3.37
C PHE A 31 1.95 7.86 4.89
N ASP A 32 3.07 8.39 5.37
CA ASP A 32 3.22 8.75 6.77
C ASP A 32 2.20 9.84 7.16
N ARG A 33 1.85 9.96 8.44
CA ARG A 33 0.88 10.92 8.97
C ARG A 33 1.16 12.37 8.56
N ARG A 34 2.44 12.73 8.37
CA ARG A 34 2.88 14.05 7.93
C ARG A 34 3.04 14.19 6.42
N GLY A 35 3.09 13.07 5.69
CA GLY A 35 3.31 13.07 4.24
C GLY A 35 4.78 13.21 3.83
N GLU A 36 5.71 13.26 4.80
CA GLU A 36 7.16 13.34 4.50
C GLU A 36 7.70 12.07 3.84
N TYR A 37 7.03 10.94 4.09
CA TYR A 37 7.40 9.63 3.58
C TYR A 37 6.21 8.93 2.94
N LEU A 38 6.52 8.14 1.91
CA LEU A 38 5.61 7.22 1.26
C LEU A 38 6.25 5.83 1.26
N ALA A 39 5.50 4.82 1.68
CA ALA A 39 5.92 3.43 1.61
C ALA A 39 5.09 2.68 0.57
N THR A 40 5.74 1.80 -0.19
CA THR A 40 5.09 0.80 -1.04
C THR A 40 5.55 -0.59 -0.65
N GLY A 41 4.65 -1.56 -0.73
CA GLY A 41 4.95 -2.98 -0.60
C GLY A 41 4.58 -3.72 -1.88
N ASP A 42 5.24 -4.82 -2.17
CA ASP A 42 4.99 -5.64 -3.36
C ASP A 42 4.66 -7.10 -3.04
N HIS A 43 4.30 -7.86 -4.09
CA HIS A 43 4.07 -9.29 -4.00
C HIS A 43 5.33 -10.08 -3.64
N GLY A 44 6.53 -9.57 -3.95
CA GLY A 44 7.83 -10.15 -3.59
C GLY A 44 8.29 -9.83 -2.16
N GLY A 45 7.43 -9.27 -1.31
CA GLY A 45 7.73 -9.05 0.11
C GLY A 45 8.70 -7.91 0.42
N ARG A 46 9.05 -7.07 -0.55
CA ARG A 46 9.91 -5.90 -0.37
C ARG A 46 9.08 -4.69 0.05
N VAL A 47 9.71 -3.82 0.84
CA VAL A 47 9.16 -2.51 1.20
C VAL A 47 10.09 -1.44 0.68
N VAL A 48 9.56 -0.54 -0.16
CA VAL A 48 10.29 0.58 -0.76
C VAL A 48 9.80 1.88 -0.15
N LEU A 49 10.74 2.72 0.29
CA LEU A 49 10.46 4.01 0.90
C LEU A 49 10.88 5.15 -0.02
N PHE A 50 10.00 6.14 -0.11
CA PHE A 50 10.22 7.40 -0.79
C PHE A 50 10.14 8.55 0.22
N LYS A 51 10.94 9.59 0.01
CA LYS A 51 10.97 10.79 0.85
C LYS A 51 10.63 12.02 0.05
N LYS A 52 9.83 12.91 0.64
CA LYS A 52 9.52 14.22 0.10
C LYS A 52 10.79 15.07 0.06
N ILE A 53 11.07 15.67 -1.10
CA ILE A 53 12.11 16.68 -1.26
C ILE A 53 11.58 17.98 -0.67
N ASN A 54 12.35 18.59 0.24
CA ASN A 54 12.07 19.93 0.72
C ASN A 54 12.67 20.95 -0.25
N ASP A 55 12.01 22.09 -0.46
CA ASP A 55 12.46 23.16 -1.39
C ASP A 55 13.89 23.66 -1.12
N ASP A 56 14.41 23.46 0.10
CA ASP A 56 15.78 23.79 0.46
C ASP A 56 16.85 22.97 -0.30
N ASP A 57 16.54 21.76 -0.79
CA ASP A 57 17.49 20.93 -1.55
C ASP A 57 17.52 21.26 -3.06
N GLN A 58 16.58 22.06 -3.57
CA GLN A 58 16.54 22.48 -4.98
C GLN A 58 16.97 23.94 -5.23
N THR A 59 17.17 24.74 -4.18
CA THR A 59 17.50 26.16 -4.34
C THR A 59 18.99 26.38 -4.58
N SER A 60 19.42 26.12 -5.82
CA SER A 60 20.48 26.94 -6.39
C SER A 60 20.02 28.40 -6.30
N ARG A 61 20.78 29.25 -5.61
CA ARG A 61 20.49 30.67 -5.30
C ARG A 61 20.11 31.55 -6.51
N LYS A 62 20.09 31.03 -7.74
CA LYS A 62 19.78 31.77 -8.97
C LYS A 62 18.29 31.83 -9.34
N VAL A 63 17.40 31.05 -8.71
CA VAL A 63 15.95 31.03 -9.06
C VAL A 63 15.09 31.89 -8.11
N LEU A 64 15.61 32.25 -6.93
CA LEU A 64 14.89 33.04 -5.93
C LEU A 64 14.76 34.54 -6.26
N GLU A 65 15.43 35.06 -7.29
CA GLU A 65 15.42 36.49 -7.63
C GLU A 65 14.36 36.89 -8.68
N GLY A 66 13.39 36.02 -9.03
CA GLY A 66 12.48 36.27 -10.17
C GLY A 66 10.97 36.09 -9.98
N MET A 67 10.46 35.67 -8.82
CA MET A 67 9.03 35.38 -8.66
C MET A 67 8.44 36.07 -7.42
N ASP A 68 7.63 37.11 -7.65
CA ASP A 68 6.96 37.90 -6.61
C ASP A 68 5.81 37.16 -5.90
N HIS A 69 5.55 35.88 -6.19
CA HIS A 69 4.46 35.10 -5.58
C HIS A 69 5.01 33.72 -5.17
N PRO A 70 4.74 33.22 -3.94
CA PRO A 70 5.12 31.87 -3.55
C PRO A 70 4.23 30.90 -4.33
N ALA A 71 4.71 30.38 -5.45
CA ALA A 71 4.10 29.22 -6.08
C ALA A 71 4.25 28.06 -5.09
N THR A 72 3.15 27.57 -4.53
CA THR A 72 3.14 26.37 -3.68
C THR A 72 3.80 25.24 -4.46
N ALA A 73 5.04 24.92 -4.13
CA ALA A 73 5.78 23.88 -4.83
C ALA A 73 5.10 22.53 -4.54
N ASN A 74 4.70 21.83 -5.59
CA ASN A 74 4.05 20.53 -5.43
C ASN A 74 5.04 19.53 -4.82
N PRO A 75 4.61 18.72 -3.83
CA PRO A 75 5.48 17.73 -3.20
C PRO A 75 6.05 16.78 -4.25
N LYS A 76 7.38 16.67 -4.29
CA LYS A 76 8.10 15.68 -5.08
C LYS A 76 8.74 14.66 -4.17
N TYR A 77 8.71 13.40 -4.57
CA TYR A 77 9.32 12.30 -3.86
C TYR A 77 10.58 11.83 -4.56
N VAL A 78 11.51 11.26 -3.78
CA VAL A 78 12.69 10.55 -4.26
C VAL A 78 12.77 9.19 -3.58
N TYR A 79 13.25 8.19 -4.33
CA TYR A 79 13.62 6.90 -3.77
C TYR A 79 14.63 7.09 -2.64
N LYS A 80 14.39 6.43 -1.51
CA LYS A 80 15.21 6.55 -0.31
C LYS A 80 15.92 5.25 0.05
N THR A 81 15.16 4.18 0.22
CA THR A 81 15.71 2.87 0.59
C THR A 81 14.67 1.79 0.31
N GLU A 82 15.14 0.57 0.10
CA GLU A 82 14.33 -0.64 0.04
C GLU A 82 14.86 -1.67 1.03
N PHE A 83 14.02 -2.60 1.47
CA PHE A 83 14.43 -3.75 2.27
C PHE A 83 13.45 -4.91 2.08
N GLN A 84 13.96 -6.14 2.21
CA GLN A 84 13.15 -7.35 2.24
C GLN A 84 12.41 -7.44 3.57
N SER A 85 11.07 -7.42 3.55
CA SER A 85 10.26 -7.50 4.75
C SER A 85 9.85 -8.94 5.08
N HIS A 86 9.29 -9.64 4.09
CA HIS A 86 8.84 -11.02 4.24
C HIS A 86 9.55 -11.89 3.21
N GLU A 87 9.77 -13.14 3.55
CA GLU A 87 10.29 -14.17 2.65
C GLU A 87 9.24 -15.28 2.59
N PRO A 88 9.20 -16.08 1.53
CA PRO A 88 8.27 -17.20 1.45
C PRO A 88 8.55 -18.17 2.59
N GLU A 89 7.52 -18.48 3.36
CA GLU A 89 7.58 -19.39 4.50
C GLU A 89 6.66 -20.59 4.23
N PHE A 90 7.00 -21.77 4.74
CA PHE A 90 6.16 -22.96 4.60
C PHE A 90 5.81 -23.51 5.98
N ASP A 91 4.52 -23.55 6.30
CA ASP A 91 4.02 -24.21 7.50
C ASP A 91 3.88 -25.71 7.22
N TYR A 92 4.86 -26.50 7.66
CA TYR A 92 4.86 -27.94 7.50
C TYR A 92 3.73 -28.65 8.24
N LEU A 93 3.25 -28.08 9.35
CA LEU A 93 2.17 -28.70 10.14
C LEU A 93 0.82 -28.51 9.46
N LYS A 94 0.58 -27.33 8.88
CA LYS A 94 -0.63 -27.03 8.13
C LYS A 94 -0.52 -27.35 6.64
N SER A 95 0.67 -27.74 6.17
CA SER A 95 0.99 -27.92 4.73
C SER A 95 0.57 -26.71 3.90
N LEU A 96 0.87 -25.52 4.42
CA LEU A 96 0.44 -24.25 3.84
C LEU A 96 1.66 -23.40 3.49
N GLU A 97 1.73 -22.97 2.23
CA GLU A 97 2.68 -21.95 1.80
C GLU A 97 2.18 -20.56 2.21
N VAL A 98 3.04 -19.84 2.91
CA VAL A 98 2.82 -18.46 3.34
C VAL A 98 3.59 -17.57 2.38
N GLN A 99 2.86 -16.84 1.54
CA GLN A 99 3.43 -15.92 0.56
C GLN A 99 4.17 -14.75 1.24
N GLU A 100 5.23 -14.26 0.60
CA GLU A 100 5.93 -13.06 1.05
C GLU A 100 5.18 -11.75 0.77
N LYS A 101 4.11 -11.80 -0.04
CA LYS A 101 3.29 -10.65 -0.43
C LYS A 101 2.94 -9.73 0.75
N ILE A 102 3.20 -8.44 0.57
CA ILE A 102 2.79 -7.42 1.54
C ILE A 102 1.30 -7.09 1.35
N ASN A 103 0.47 -7.43 2.33
CA ASN A 103 -0.96 -7.16 2.28
C ASN A 103 -1.30 -5.71 2.67
N LYS A 104 -0.70 -5.21 3.76
CA LYS A 104 -0.93 -3.84 4.26
C LYS A 104 0.34 -3.28 4.92
N LEU A 105 0.44 -1.96 4.90
CA LEU A 105 1.49 -1.17 5.55
C LEU A 105 0.83 -0.11 6.45
N ARG A 106 1.39 0.12 7.64
CA ARG A 106 0.98 1.21 8.54
C ARG A 106 2.18 1.88 9.18
N TRP A 107 2.22 3.20 9.13
CA TRP A 107 3.22 4.00 9.84
C TRP A 107 2.84 4.12 11.32
N CYS A 108 3.78 3.82 12.20
CA CYS A 108 3.61 4.01 13.63
C CYS A 108 4.15 5.36 14.07
N ALA A 109 3.52 5.97 15.08
CA ALA A 109 4.01 7.21 15.67
C ALA A 109 5.42 7.00 16.24
N ALA A 110 6.37 7.85 15.85
CA ALA A 110 7.71 7.84 16.39
C ALA A 110 7.96 9.10 17.22
N PRO A 111 8.40 8.98 18.48
CA PRO A 111 8.81 10.13 19.29
C PRO A 111 10.20 10.68 18.91
N ASN A 112 10.94 10.01 18.03
CA ASN A 112 12.31 10.34 17.65
C ASN A 112 12.49 10.40 16.12
N ASN A 113 13.71 10.68 15.65
CA ASN A 113 14.04 10.67 14.21
C ASN A 113 14.05 9.28 13.55
N SER A 114 13.65 8.21 14.25
CA SER A 114 13.49 6.88 13.65
C SER A 114 12.09 6.77 13.07
N GLN A 115 11.96 6.06 11.97
CA GLN A 115 10.66 5.71 11.43
C GLN A 115 10.29 4.29 11.82
N PHE A 116 9.02 4.07 12.16
CA PHE A 116 8.49 2.76 12.48
C PHE A 116 7.37 2.40 11.51
N ILE A 117 7.47 1.20 10.93
CA ILE A 117 6.52 0.71 9.93
C ILE A 117 6.09 -0.70 10.34
N LEU A 118 4.79 -0.92 10.41
CA LEU A 118 4.22 -2.25 10.45
C LEU A 118 3.96 -2.73 9.02
N SER A 119 4.48 -3.90 8.69
CA SER A 119 4.15 -4.63 7.47
C SER A 119 3.51 -5.95 7.84
N THR A 120 2.57 -6.42 7.02
CA THR A 120 1.92 -7.71 7.22
C THR A 120 1.86 -8.49 5.92
N ASN A 121 2.07 -9.80 6.00
CA ASN A 121 1.62 -10.76 4.99
C ASN A 121 0.35 -11.47 5.50
N ASP A 122 0.02 -12.64 4.96
CA ASP A 122 -1.17 -13.39 5.36
C ASP A 122 -1.15 -13.90 6.81
N ARG A 123 0.02 -14.05 7.44
CA ARG A 123 0.16 -14.77 8.72
C ARG A 123 0.97 -14.05 9.79
N THR A 124 1.85 -13.14 9.37
CA THR A 124 2.85 -12.51 10.23
C THR A 124 2.83 -11.01 10.02
N ILE A 125 3.07 -10.29 11.12
CA ILE A 125 3.21 -8.85 11.14
C ILE A 125 4.62 -8.54 11.65
N LYS A 126 5.35 -7.65 10.98
CA LYS A 126 6.70 -7.25 11.37
C LYS A 126 6.75 -5.76 11.64
N LEU A 127 7.37 -5.38 12.76
CA LEU A 127 7.67 -4.00 13.10
C LEU A 127 9.09 -3.67 12.64
N TRP A 128 9.20 -2.78 11.67
CA TRP A 128 10.45 -2.31 11.11
C TRP A 128 10.83 -0.98 11.70
N LYS A 129 12.09 -0.86 12.14
CA LYS A 129 12.71 0.41 12.49
C LYS A 129 13.64 0.84 11.37
N VAL A 130 13.36 1.99 10.77
CA VAL A 130 14.19 2.59 9.73
C VAL A 130 14.91 3.80 10.31
N LEU A 131 16.23 3.71 10.36
CA LEU A 131 17.10 4.72 10.93
C LEU A 131 17.92 5.41 9.85
N GLN A 132 18.01 6.73 9.96
CA GLN A 132 18.92 7.55 9.18
C GLN A 132 20.25 7.68 9.92
N HIS A 133 21.34 7.26 9.28
CA HIS A 133 22.69 7.43 9.81
C HIS A 133 23.54 8.22 8.82
N LYS A 134 24.33 9.17 9.34
CA LYS A 134 25.36 9.85 8.57
C LYS A 134 26.53 8.89 8.40
N VAL A 135 26.76 8.38 7.20
CA VAL A 135 27.88 7.45 6.97
C VAL A 135 29.19 8.25 7.10
N LYS A 136 30.02 7.89 8.07
CA LYS A 136 31.41 8.33 8.10
C LYS A 136 32.21 7.43 7.16
N LYS A 137 32.66 7.96 6.02
CA LYS A 137 33.63 7.25 5.16
C LYS A 137 34.89 6.96 5.97
N VAL A 138 35.18 5.68 6.23
CA VAL A 138 36.48 5.24 6.73
C VAL A 138 37.44 5.26 5.54
N LYS A 139 38.55 6.01 5.62
CA LYS A 139 39.61 5.93 4.63
C LYS A 139 40.37 4.62 4.84
N GLU A 140 40.37 3.77 3.84
CA GLU A 140 41.27 2.63 3.71
C GLU A 140 42.70 3.15 3.64
N ILE A 141 43.56 2.76 4.58
CA ILE A 141 45.00 3.06 4.52
C ILE A 141 45.61 2.05 3.56
N VAL A 142 45.86 2.49 2.32
CA VAL A 142 46.56 1.72 1.29
C VAL A 142 47.99 1.42 1.77
N HIS A 143 48.38 0.15 1.65
CA HIS A 143 49.71 -0.38 1.95
C HIS A 143 50.84 0.39 1.24
N VAL A 144 51.93 0.61 1.98
CA VAL A 144 53.26 0.91 1.41
C VAL A 144 54.07 -0.38 1.49
N ASP A 145 54.49 -0.87 0.32
CA ASP A 145 55.25 -2.10 0.12
C ASP A 145 56.70 -2.04 0.66
N PRO A 146 57.38 -3.20 0.82
CA PRO A 146 58.49 -3.40 1.74
C PRO A 146 59.88 -3.30 1.09
N THR A 147 60.90 -3.02 1.90
CA THR A 147 62.31 -3.32 1.54
C THR A 147 62.94 -4.29 2.55
N PRO A 148 63.84 -5.19 2.12
CA PRO A 148 64.15 -6.43 2.82
C PRO A 148 65.40 -6.30 3.69
N HIS A 149 65.39 -6.90 4.88
CA HIS A 149 66.61 -7.43 5.49
C HIS A 149 66.27 -8.63 6.37
N VAL A 150 66.63 -9.81 5.86
CA VAL A 150 66.75 -11.06 6.61
C VAL A 150 68.12 -11.06 7.27
N PHE A 151 68.20 -11.33 8.57
CA PHE A 151 69.17 -12.29 9.10
C PHE A 151 68.56 -13.10 10.24
N SER A 152 68.85 -14.39 10.14
CA SER A 152 68.37 -15.54 10.89
C SER A 152 69.07 -15.64 12.25
N GLU A 153 68.36 -16.11 13.28
CA GLU A 153 68.87 -17.20 14.13
C GLU A 153 67.79 -17.69 15.11
N ASN A 154 67.84 -19.00 15.39
CA ASN A 154 67.07 -19.79 16.36
C ASN A 154 65.77 -20.44 15.84
N VAL A 155 65.97 -21.25 14.81
CA VAL A 155 65.49 -22.65 14.80
C VAL A 155 65.99 -23.33 16.07
N LEU A 156 65.08 -23.83 16.93
CA LEU A 156 65.20 -24.98 17.82
C LEU A 156 64.08 -24.93 18.86
N LEU A 157 63.02 -25.70 18.66
CA LEU A 157 62.18 -26.41 19.66
C LEU A 157 60.86 -26.86 19.00
N ALA A 158 60.98 -27.77 18.05
CA ALA A 158 59.86 -28.61 17.63
C ALA A 158 60.42 -29.99 17.31
N GLU A 159 60.55 -30.82 18.35
CA GLU A 159 60.77 -32.26 18.18
C GLU A 159 59.87 -33.02 19.16
N LYS A 160 59.11 -33.97 18.58
CA LYS A 160 58.46 -35.14 19.20
C LYS A 160 57.13 -34.79 19.91
N SER A 161 55.97 -35.35 19.51
CA SER A 161 55.74 -36.77 19.20
C SER A 161 54.38 -37.01 18.49
N PHE A 162 54.46 -37.84 17.43
CA PHE A 162 53.57 -38.97 17.05
C PHE A 162 52.08 -38.77 16.65
N MET A 163 51.84 -38.77 15.32
CA MET A 163 51.11 -39.76 14.48
C MET A 163 50.17 -40.78 15.18
N ALA A 164 49.04 -41.26 14.64
CA ALA A 164 48.31 -41.08 13.37
C ALA A 164 46.99 -41.91 13.42
N GLY A 165 46.05 -41.61 12.51
CA GLY A 165 44.92 -42.47 12.10
C GLY A 165 43.64 -41.67 11.81
N GLN A 166 43.54 -41.01 10.64
CA GLN A 166 42.68 -41.35 9.47
C GLN A 166 41.18 -41.52 9.85
N SER A 167 40.18 -40.86 9.24
CA SER A 167 40.05 -40.35 7.87
C SER A 167 38.91 -39.32 7.74
N ASP A 168 39.15 -38.34 6.87
CA ASP A 168 38.26 -37.68 5.90
C ASP A 168 37.15 -36.66 6.27
N THR A 169 37.45 -35.44 5.80
CA THR A 169 36.63 -34.47 5.05
C THR A 169 35.81 -33.36 5.75
N SER A 170 36.23 -32.14 5.38
CA SER A 170 35.53 -30.85 5.23
C SER A 170 35.13 -30.01 6.45
N LEU A 171 36.05 -29.10 6.83
CA LEU A 171 35.90 -27.63 6.91
C LEU A 171 34.53 -27.10 7.40
N SER A 172 34.35 -26.74 8.68
CA SER A 172 34.80 -25.54 9.43
C SER A 172 33.84 -24.34 9.36
N ASN A 173 33.12 -24.07 10.46
CA ASN A 173 33.30 -22.95 11.43
C ASN A 173 32.49 -21.70 11.03
N CYS A 174 31.41 -21.25 11.68
CA CYS A 174 30.94 -21.24 13.08
C CYS A 174 31.65 -20.24 14.03
N TYR A 175 30.81 -19.35 14.59
CA TYR A 175 30.89 -18.50 15.81
C TYR A 175 31.77 -17.24 15.76
N HIS A 176 31.29 -16.01 16.02
CA HIS A 176 30.46 -15.39 17.09
C HIS A 176 31.28 -14.84 18.27
N LEU A 177 30.96 -13.57 18.64
CA LEU A 177 30.99 -12.85 19.94
C LEU A 177 32.00 -11.69 20.11
N ASP A 178 31.40 -10.49 20.13
CA ASP A 178 31.48 -9.41 21.14
C ASP A 178 32.83 -9.00 21.73
N LEU A 179 33.11 -7.69 21.64
CA LEU A 179 33.86 -7.01 22.70
C LEU A 179 33.41 -5.55 22.94
N LEU A 180 32.96 -5.37 24.18
CA LEU A 180 32.72 -4.19 25.00
C LEU A 180 33.50 -2.89 24.73
N ASN A 181 32.75 -1.78 24.87
CA ASN A 181 33.17 -0.41 25.14
C ASN A 181 34.20 -0.26 26.28
N LYS A 182 35.25 0.55 26.04
CA LYS A 182 35.92 1.39 27.06
C LYS A 182 36.43 2.70 26.44
N ASN A 183 35.95 3.83 26.96
CA ASN A 183 36.55 5.16 26.78
C ASN A 183 37.80 5.31 27.68
N PRO A 184 38.73 6.20 27.30
CA PRO A 184 39.12 7.24 28.25
C PRO A 184 39.27 8.65 27.62
N GLN A 185 39.00 9.67 28.46
CA GLN A 185 39.21 11.09 28.21
C GLN A 185 40.70 11.47 28.27
N SER A 186 41.15 12.42 27.43
CA SER A 186 42.31 13.30 27.70
C SER A 186 42.48 14.40 26.61
N THR A 187 42.17 15.64 27.02
CA THR A 187 42.77 16.96 26.70
C THR A 187 43.60 17.22 25.42
N SER A 188 43.24 18.33 24.75
CA SER A 188 43.86 19.03 23.59
C SER A 188 45.23 19.69 23.89
N PRO A 189 46.04 20.20 22.90
CA PRO A 189 45.69 21.39 22.07
C PRO A 189 46.12 21.37 20.58
N ARG A 190 45.62 22.40 19.88
CA ARG A 190 45.62 22.73 18.45
C ARG A 190 47.00 22.93 17.79
N SER A 191 47.08 22.63 16.48
CA SER A 191 47.85 23.41 15.50
C SER A 191 47.32 23.28 14.05
N HIS A 192 46.89 24.43 13.51
CA HIS A 192 46.87 24.94 12.11
C HIS A 192 46.40 24.12 10.89
N ASP A 193 45.29 24.63 10.32
CA ASP A 193 45.00 25.01 8.93
C ASP A 193 45.37 24.12 7.73
N GLY A 194 44.32 23.66 7.05
CA GLY A 194 44.28 23.27 5.63
C GLY A 194 42.81 23.20 5.16
N PRO A 195 42.48 23.53 3.90
CA PRO A 195 41.11 23.81 3.49
C PRO A 195 40.27 22.54 3.53
N SER A 196 39.26 22.50 4.40
CA SER A 196 38.29 21.41 4.43
C SER A 196 37.38 21.51 3.21
N MET A 197 37.72 20.77 2.15
CA MET A 197 36.73 20.41 1.13
C MET A 197 35.59 19.65 1.83
N ALA A 198 34.41 20.23 1.80
CA ALA A 198 33.19 19.60 2.27
C ALA A 198 32.94 18.35 1.40
N PHE A 199 33.26 17.17 1.94
CA PHE A 199 32.82 15.92 1.35
C PHE A 199 31.35 15.71 1.69
N ASN A 200 30.51 15.55 0.67
CA ASN A 200 29.11 15.17 0.83
C ASN A 200 29.01 13.93 1.72
N ILE A 201 28.38 14.11 2.88
CA ILE A 201 28.01 13.04 3.80
C ILE A 201 26.92 12.24 3.06
N GLY A 202 27.26 11.03 2.62
CA GLY A 202 26.24 10.09 2.17
C GLY A 202 25.31 9.78 3.33
N GLU A 203 24.03 10.11 3.20
CA GLU A 203 23.01 9.64 4.13
C GLU A 203 22.81 8.15 3.87
N GLY A 204 23.15 7.31 4.85
CA GLY A 204 22.89 5.88 4.81
C GLY A 204 21.64 5.55 5.61
N PHE A 205 20.87 4.58 5.14
CA PHE A 205 19.73 4.04 5.87
C PHE A 205 20.04 2.64 6.34
N SER A 206 19.57 2.34 7.56
CA SER A 206 19.55 0.98 8.07
C SER A 206 18.11 0.66 8.44
N SER A 207 17.59 -0.43 7.87
CA SER A 207 16.34 -1.06 8.28
C SER A 207 16.67 -2.23 9.20
N ARG A 208 15.93 -2.35 10.29
CA ARG A 208 16.02 -3.50 11.21
C ARG A 208 14.63 -3.94 11.60
N CYS A 209 14.34 -5.23 11.41
CA CYS A 209 13.16 -5.85 12.00
C CYS A 209 13.35 -5.85 13.52
N GLN A 210 12.51 -5.09 14.22
CA GLN A 210 12.57 -4.97 15.66
C GLN A 210 11.76 -6.08 16.34
N ARG A 211 10.59 -6.39 15.76
CA ARG A 211 9.65 -7.38 16.32
C ARG A 211 8.91 -8.12 15.22
N VAL A 212 8.53 -9.36 15.53
CA VAL A 212 7.69 -10.21 14.69
C VAL A 212 6.51 -10.66 15.56
N TYR A 213 5.30 -10.34 15.13
CA TYR A 213 4.05 -10.82 15.70
C TYR A 213 3.53 -11.94 14.81
N SER A 214 3.47 -13.15 15.33
CA SER A 214 3.13 -14.34 14.55
C SER A 214 2.24 -15.29 15.34
N HIS A 215 1.68 -16.29 14.66
CA HIS A 215 0.90 -17.39 15.26
C HIS A 215 -0.37 -16.97 16.01
N ALA A 216 -0.94 -15.80 15.68
CA ALA A 216 -2.20 -15.33 16.28
C ALA A 216 -3.42 -15.46 15.35
N HIS A 217 -3.17 -15.66 14.05
CA HIS A 217 -4.21 -15.73 13.02
C HIS A 217 -4.26 -17.09 12.36
N ASP A 218 -5.46 -17.67 12.32
CA ASP A 218 -5.74 -18.93 11.63
C ASP A 218 -6.13 -18.73 10.16
N TYR A 219 -6.56 -17.52 9.80
CA TYR A 219 -6.92 -17.09 8.44
C TYR A 219 -6.01 -15.96 7.97
N ASN A 220 -6.21 -15.50 6.74
CA ASN A 220 -5.35 -14.48 6.13
C ASN A 220 -5.62 -13.11 6.76
N ILE A 221 -4.56 -12.43 7.17
CA ILE A 221 -4.65 -11.08 7.72
C ILE A 221 -5.05 -10.11 6.60
N ASN A 222 -6.23 -9.51 6.74
CA ASN A 222 -6.77 -8.55 5.76
C ASN A 222 -6.48 -7.10 6.14
N SER A 223 -6.28 -6.79 7.43
CA SER A 223 -6.10 -5.43 7.90
C SER A 223 -5.23 -5.33 9.15
N ILE A 224 -4.51 -4.21 9.24
CA ILE A 224 -3.79 -3.75 10.42
C ILE A 224 -4.10 -2.27 10.63
N SER A 225 -4.28 -1.85 11.88
CA SER A 225 -4.61 -0.47 12.23
C SER A 225 -3.99 -0.06 13.56
N ASN A 226 -3.34 1.10 13.58
CA ASN A 226 -2.71 1.65 14.78
C ASN A 226 -3.75 2.38 15.63
N ASN A 227 -3.69 2.18 16.94
CA ASN A 227 -4.53 2.91 17.87
C ASN A 227 -4.00 4.33 18.07
N SER A 228 -4.89 5.25 18.47
CA SER A 228 -4.53 6.64 18.75
C SER A 228 -3.74 6.82 20.05
N ASP A 229 -3.60 5.77 20.86
CA ASP A 229 -2.77 5.76 22.08
C ASP A 229 -1.26 5.69 21.76
N GLY A 230 -0.89 5.24 20.56
CA GLY A 230 0.51 5.06 20.15
C GLY A 230 1.21 3.82 20.74
N GLU A 231 0.50 3.00 21.51
CA GLU A 231 1.02 1.82 22.21
C GLU A 231 0.41 0.51 21.68
N THR A 232 -0.83 0.56 21.20
CA THR A 232 -1.56 -0.61 20.71
C THR A 232 -1.90 -0.53 19.24
N PHE A 233 -2.10 -1.68 18.63
CA PHE A 233 -2.61 -1.82 17.27
C PHE A 233 -3.48 -3.08 17.17
N VAL A 234 -4.33 -3.13 16.16
CA VAL A 234 -5.12 -4.33 15.86
C VAL A 234 -4.67 -4.96 14.56
N SER A 235 -4.88 -6.26 14.48
CA SER A 235 -4.88 -7.01 13.24
C SER A 235 -6.17 -7.81 13.13
N ALA A 236 -6.74 -7.85 11.93
CA ALA A 236 -7.93 -8.64 11.64
C ALA A 236 -7.65 -9.67 10.55
N ASP A 237 -8.19 -10.85 10.74
CA ASP A 237 -8.38 -11.86 9.71
C ASP A 237 -9.87 -11.95 9.35
N ASP A 238 -10.28 -13.01 8.64
CA ASP A 238 -11.65 -13.17 8.17
C ASP A 238 -12.68 -13.40 9.30
N LEU A 239 -12.27 -13.87 10.49
CA LEU A 239 -13.18 -14.20 11.60
C LEU A 239 -12.81 -13.55 12.93
N ARG A 240 -11.58 -13.05 13.08
CA ARG A 240 -11.02 -12.60 14.34
C ARG A 240 -10.35 -11.25 14.22
N ILE A 241 -10.48 -10.46 15.29
CA ILE A 241 -9.69 -9.25 15.50
C ILE A 241 -8.88 -9.42 16.77
N ASN A 242 -7.57 -9.26 16.66
CA ASN A 242 -6.62 -9.36 17.75
C ASN A 242 -6.03 -7.98 18.06
N LEU A 243 -5.96 -7.65 19.35
CA LEU A 243 -5.33 -6.47 19.90
C LEU A 243 -3.91 -6.81 20.35
N TRP A 244 -2.96 -5.97 19.96
CA TRP A 244 -1.54 -6.12 20.24
C TRP A 244 -1.01 -4.89 20.95
N ASN A 245 0.04 -5.10 21.75
CA ASN A 245 0.89 -4.03 22.22
C ASN A 245 2.16 -4.00 21.35
N VAL A 246 2.56 -2.82 20.88
CA VAL A 246 3.73 -2.62 20.00
C VAL A 246 5.05 -3.08 20.65
N GLU A 247 5.10 -3.19 21.98
CA GLU A 247 6.28 -3.65 22.70
C GLU A 247 6.31 -5.17 22.95
N ILE A 248 5.13 -5.81 22.96
CA ILE A 248 4.94 -7.21 23.36
C ILE A 248 4.56 -8.04 22.13
N SER A 249 5.49 -8.86 21.63
CA SER A 249 5.27 -9.62 20.39
C SER A 249 4.81 -11.06 20.57
N ASN A 250 4.85 -11.58 21.81
CA ASN A 250 4.54 -12.97 22.14
C ASN A 250 3.11 -13.20 22.66
N GLN A 251 2.31 -12.13 22.79
CA GLN A 251 0.94 -12.21 23.29
C GLN A 251 0.06 -11.25 22.51
N CYS A 252 -1.17 -11.68 22.24
CA CYS A 252 -2.25 -10.85 21.73
C CYS A 252 -3.52 -11.13 22.53
N PHE A 253 -4.45 -10.19 22.49
CA PHE A 253 -5.76 -10.36 23.08
C PHE A 253 -6.80 -10.37 21.98
N ASN A 254 -7.53 -11.49 21.83
CA ASN A 254 -8.63 -11.55 20.88
C ASN A 254 -9.80 -10.70 21.40
N ILE A 255 -10.16 -9.68 20.65
CA ILE A 255 -11.26 -8.76 21.00
C ILE A 255 -12.53 -9.08 20.25
N VAL A 256 -12.48 -9.72 19.08
CA VAL A 256 -13.65 -10.16 18.33
C VAL A 256 -13.37 -11.57 17.81
N ASP A 257 -14.30 -12.50 18.06
CA ASP A 257 -14.30 -13.84 17.47
C ASP A 257 -15.69 -14.12 16.88
N MET A 258 -15.76 -14.16 15.55
CA MET A 258 -16.97 -14.49 14.79
C MET A 258 -16.99 -15.96 14.36
N LYS A 259 -16.04 -16.77 14.82
CA LYS A 259 -15.99 -18.19 14.47
C LYS A 259 -17.24 -18.92 14.99
N PRO A 260 -18.07 -19.49 14.09
CA PRO A 260 -19.22 -20.28 14.50
C PRO A 260 -18.77 -21.60 15.15
N SER A 261 -19.68 -22.26 15.88
CA SER A 261 -19.41 -23.58 16.44
C SER A 261 -19.22 -24.63 15.34
N ASP A 262 -19.97 -24.49 14.25
CA ASP A 262 -19.82 -25.26 13.03
C ASP A 262 -19.45 -24.33 11.87
N MET A 263 -18.43 -24.69 11.09
CA MET A 263 -17.97 -23.88 9.95
C MET A 263 -18.98 -23.85 8.81
N GLU A 264 -19.92 -24.80 8.74
CA GLU A 264 -21.01 -24.79 7.77
C GLU A 264 -22.00 -23.64 8.00
N ASP A 265 -22.14 -23.16 9.24
CA ASP A 265 -22.99 -22.03 9.62
C ASP A 265 -22.32 -20.67 9.37
N LEU A 266 -21.16 -20.63 8.69
CA LEU A 266 -20.46 -19.39 8.43
C LEU A 266 -21.19 -18.58 7.36
N VAL A 267 -21.88 -17.52 7.81
CA VAL A 267 -22.62 -16.62 6.92
C VAL A 267 -21.87 -15.30 6.66
N GLU A 268 -20.89 -14.96 7.48
CA GLU A 268 -20.30 -13.63 7.52
C GLU A 268 -18.81 -13.66 7.83
N VAL A 269 -18.04 -12.86 7.09
CA VAL A 269 -16.61 -12.65 7.36
C VAL A 269 -16.28 -11.15 7.51
N ILE A 270 -15.23 -10.88 8.28
CA ILE A 270 -14.62 -9.56 8.45
C ILE A 270 -13.78 -9.25 7.23
N THR A 271 -13.95 -8.07 6.65
CA THR A 271 -13.24 -7.68 5.42
C THR A 271 -12.18 -6.61 5.63
N SER A 272 -12.40 -5.71 6.58
CA SER A 272 -11.44 -4.67 6.97
C SER A 272 -11.76 -4.18 8.38
N ALA A 273 -10.73 -3.76 9.12
CA ALA A 273 -10.85 -3.19 10.45
C ALA A 273 -9.96 -1.95 10.59
N GLU A 274 -10.49 -0.89 11.19
CA GLU A 274 -9.79 0.37 11.40
C GLU A 274 -10.15 1.01 12.75
N PHE A 275 -9.13 1.49 13.46
CA PHE A 275 -9.33 2.28 14.67
C PHE A 275 -9.80 3.69 14.36
N HIS A 276 -10.58 4.25 15.27
CA HIS A 276 -10.93 5.66 15.20
C HIS A 276 -9.66 6.53 15.36
N PRO A 277 -9.47 7.59 14.56
CA PRO A 277 -8.25 8.41 14.55
C PRO A 277 -7.99 9.24 15.83
N THR A 278 -8.83 9.14 16.86
CA THR A 278 -8.81 10.05 18.03
C THR A 278 -9.31 9.34 19.29
N TYR A 279 -10.42 8.60 19.19
CA TYR A 279 -10.96 7.83 20.31
C TYR A 279 -10.33 6.44 20.36
N CYS A 280 -9.42 6.24 21.30
CA CYS A 280 -8.66 4.97 21.41
C CYS A 280 -9.50 3.73 21.73
N ASN A 281 -10.76 3.93 22.14
CA ASN A 281 -11.70 2.88 22.50
C ASN A 281 -12.65 2.48 21.36
N LEU A 282 -12.71 3.25 20.27
CA LEU A 282 -13.62 2.99 19.15
C LEU A 282 -12.90 2.27 18.02
N LEU A 283 -13.46 1.13 17.63
CA LEU A 283 -12.99 0.32 16.51
C LEU A 283 -14.17 0.12 15.54
N ALA A 284 -13.93 0.32 14.24
CA ALA A 284 -14.87 -0.09 13.22
C ALA A 284 -14.33 -1.30 12.45
N TYR A 285 -15.22 -2.23 12.12
CA TYR A 285 -14.91 -3.30 11.18
C TYR A 285 -16.07 -3.54 10.21
N SER A 286 -15.72 -3.88 8.98
CA SER A 286 -16.67 -4.14 7.90
C SER A 286 -16.86 -5.63 7.64
N SER A 287 -17.98 -5.92 7.00
CA SER A 287 -18.47 -7.26 6.75
C SER A 287 -18.61 -7.55 5.26
N SER A 288 -18.50 -8.83 4.89
CA SER A 288 -18.87 -9.34 3.56
C SER A 288 -20.35 -9.17 3.21
N ARG A 289 -21.22 -8.84 4.18
CA ARG A 289 -22.66 -8.63 3.97
C ARG A 289 -23.07 -7.15 3.82
N GLY A 290 -22.08 -6.25 3.81
CA GLY A 290 -22.30 -4.84 3.47
C GLY A 290 -22.75 -3.93 4.60
N PHE A 291 -22.35 -4.21 5.83
CA PHE A 291 -22.53 -3.31 6.96
C PHE A 291 -21.21 -3.11 7.72
N ILE A 292 -21.15 -2.02 8.48
CA ILE A 292 -19.99 -1.63 9.28
C ILE A 292 -20.41 -1.65 10.74
N ARG A 293 -19.71 -2.39 11.58
CA ARG A 293 -19.94 -2.43 13.01
C ARG A 293 -18.95 -1.51 13.70
N LEU A 294 -19.48 -0.60 14.52
CA LEU A 294 -18.69 0.20 15.43
C LEU A 294 -18.77 -0.44 16.82
N VAL A 295 -17.63 -0.70 17.42
CA VAL A 295 -17.53 -1.26 18.77
C VAL A 295 -16.79 -0.32 19.70
N ASP A 296 -17.22 -0.32 20.96
CA ASP A 296 -16.62 0.45 22.04
C ASP A 296 -15.97 -0.51 23.04
N MET A 297 -14.64 -0.53 23.04
CA MET A 297 -13.79 -1.40 23.87
C MET A 297 -13.95 -1.12 25.37
N ARG A 298 -14.56 0.00 25.77
CA ARG A 298 -14.85 0.30 27.18
C ARG A 298 -16.09 -0.40 27.69
N ARG A 299 -17.01 -0.79 26.80
CA ARG A 299 -18.29 -1.42 27.18
C ARG A 299 -18.12 -2.89 27.49
N SER A 300 -17.23 -3.57 26.77
CA SER A 300 -16.96 -5.00 26.91
C SER A 300 -15.54 -5.28 26.46
N ALA A 301 -14.83 -6.12 27.21
CA ALA A 301 -13.50 -6.59 26.82
C ALA A 301 -13.54 -7.39 25.51
N LEU A 302 -14.60 -8.17 25.29
CA LEU A 302 -14.78 -9.03 24.12
C LEU A 302 -15.56 -8.38 22.99
N CYS A 303 -15.83 -7.07 23.08
CA CYS A 303 -16.45 -6.29 21.99
C CYS A 303 -17.71 -6.95 21.36
N ASP A 304 -18.42 -7.77 22.15
CA ASP A 304 -19.56 -8.61 21.74
C ASP A 304 -20.82 -7.78 21.46
N LYS A 305 -20.89 -6.61 22.09
CA LYS A 305 -21.94 -5.63 21.88
C LYS A 305 -21.47 -4.53 20.95
N ASN A 306 -22.11 -4.46 19.79
CA ASN A 306 -21.93 -3.35 18.86
C ASN A 306 -22.43 -2.05 19.51
N ALA A 307 -21.62 -1.01 19.44
CA ALA A 307 -22.05 0.34 19.81
C ALA A 307 -23.06 0.86 18.77
N ARG A 308 -22.77 0.65 17.48
CA ARG A 308 -23.62 1.01 16.34
C ARG A 308 -23.40 0.05 15.18
N ILE A 309 -24.40 -0.07 14.31
CA ILE A 309 -24.30 -0.82 13.04
C ILE A 309 -24.73 0.11 11.92
N LEU A 310 -23.81 0.46 11.04
CA LEU A 310 -24.09 1.25 9.85
C LEU A 310 -24.49 0.29 8.73
N GLN A 311 -25.75 0.35 8.31
CA GLN A 311 -26.29 -0.55 7.31
C GLN A 311 -27.20 0.21 6.36
N HIS A 312 -27.01 -0.02 5.05
CA HIS A 312 -27.89 0.56 4.06
C HIS A 312 -29.12 -0.33 3.94
N CYS A 313 -30.21 0.08 4.58
CA CYS A 313 -31.51 -0.55 4.38
C CYS A 313 -32.12 -0.05 3.07
N GLU A 314 -31.76 -0.66 1.94
CA GLU A 314 -32.55 -0.48 0.72
C GLU A 314 -33.97 -1.01 0.96
N ALA A 315 -34.97 -0.20 0.60
CA ALA A 315 -36.37 -0.50 0.82
C ALA A 315 -36.78 -1.82 0.12
N HIS A 316 -37.22 -2.79 0.94
CA HIS A 316 -38.15 -3.87 0.62
C HIS A 316 -38.07 -4.47 -0.81
N GLY A 317 -37.09 -5.34 -1.02
CA GLY A 317 -37.05 -6.32 -2.11
C GLY A 317 -36.22 -7.54 -1.71
N SER A 318 -36.49 -8.71 -2.28
CA SER A 318 -35.60 -9.86 -2.14
C SER A 318 -34.24 -9.49 -2.71
N ARG A 319 -33.17 -9.51 -1.88
CA ARG A 319 -31.81 -9.31 -2.36
C ARG A 319 -31.52 -10.35 -3.43
N SER A 320 -31.08 -9.92 -4.61
CA SER A 320 -30.60 -10.85 -5.61
C SER A 320 -29.27 -11.46 -5.14
N PHE A 321 -28.93 -12.65 -5.63
CA PHE A 321 -27.64 -13.29 -5.35
C PHE A 321 -26.45 -12.34 -5.62
N PHE A 322 -26.46 -11.66 -6.78
CA PHE A 322 -25.41 -10.68 -7.12
C PHE A 322 -25.43 -9.45 -6.22
N THR A 323 -26.60 -9.03 -5.72
CA THR A 323 -26.70 -7.92 -4.76
C THR A 323 -25.96 -8.22 -3.47
N GLU A 324 -26.00 -9.46 -2.98
CA GLU A 324 -25.26 -9.86 -1.77
C GLU A 324 -23.75 -9.89 -2.01
N ILE A 325 -23.31 -10.39 -3.17
CA ILE A 325 -21.88 -10.41 -3.52
C ILE A 325 -21.31 -9.00 -3.63
N VAL A 326 -21.95 -8.11 -4.40
CA VAL A 326 -21.44 -6.75 -4.61
C VAL A 326 -21.62 -5.84 -3.39
N ALA A 327 -22.44 -6.25 -2.42
CA ALA A 327 -22.60 -5.53 -1.15
C ALA A 327 -21.41 -5.74 -0.21
N SER A 328 -20.56 -6.75 -0.45
CA SER A 328 -19.34 -6.96 0.32
C SER A 328 -18.46 -5.71 0.30
N ILE A 329 -18.08 -5.25 1.50
CA ILE A 329 -17.22 -4.08 1.65
C ILE A 329 -15.77 -4.52 1.49
N SER A 330 -15.03 -3.90 0.59
CA SER A 330 -13.60 -4.19 0.36
C SER A 330 -12.69 -3.44 1.32
N ASP A 331 -13.00 -2.16 1.59
CA ASP A 331 -12.17 -1.30 2.44
C ASP A 331 -13.02 -0.25 3.17
N ILE A 332 -12.53 0.17 4.34
CA ILE A 332 -13.10 1.25 5.16
C ILE A 332 -11.99 2.20 5.59
N LYS A 333 -12.32 3.49 5.66
CA LYS A 333 -11.41 4.54 6.12
C LYS A 333 -12.15 5.56 6.97
N PHE A 334 -11.59 5.91 8.13
CA PHE A 334 -12.10 7.03 8.91
C PHE A 334 -11.69 8.36 8.28
N ALA A 335 -12.62 9.31 8.25
CA ALA A 335 -12.28 10.69 8.02
C ALA A 335 -11.49 11.27 9.19
N LYS A 336 -10.61 12.24 8.92
CA LYS A 336 -9.78 12.88 9.95
C LYS A 336 -10.59 13.61 11.01
N ASP A 337 -11.83 13.98 10.71
CA ASP A 337 -12.77 14.56 11.67
C ASP A 337 -13.28 13.53 12.70
N GLY A 338 -13.09 12.23 12.45
CA GLY A 338 -13.59 11.12 13.26
C GLY A 338 -15.11 10.93 13.18
N ARG A 339 -15.84 11.78 12.47
CA ARG A 339 -17.30 11.71 12.38
C ARG A 339 -17.75 10.84 11.21
N HIS A 340 -16.99 10.85 10.12
CA HIS A 340 -17.38 10.15 8.91
C HIS A 340 -16.54 8.89 8.69
N ILE A 341 -17.17 7.88 8.10
CA ILE A 341 -16.50 6.67 7.61
C ILE A 341 -16.76 6.58 6.11
N LEU A 342 -15.69 6.41 5.33
CA LEU A 342 -15.78 6.04 3.92
C LEU A 342 -15.73 4.53 3.82
N SER A 343 -16.61 3.94 3.02
CA SER A 343 -16.59 2.51 2.71
C SER A 343 -16.69 2.27 1.21
N ARG A 344 -15.90 1.33 0.71
CA ARG A 344 -15.98 0.88 -0.67
C ARG A 344 -16.68 -0.48 -0.73
N ASP A 345 -17.79 -0.55 -1.45
CA ASP A 345 -18.33 -1.83 -1.94
C ASP A 345 -17.89 -2.02 -3.40
N TYR A 346 -18.26 -3.12 -4.06
CA TYR A 346 -17.76 -3.39 -5.40
C TYR A 346 -18.12 -2.24 -6.39
N MET A 347 -19.38 -1.77 -6.36
CA MET A 347 -19.92 -0.81 -7.34
C MET A 347 -19.84 0.66 -6.89
N ASN A 348 -19.82 0.91 -5.60
CA ASN A 348 -20.09 2.20 -4.99
C ASN A 348 -19.07 2.54 -3.90
N LEU A 349 -18.86 3.84 -3.76
CA LEU A 349 -18.19 4.45 -2.63
C LEU A 349 -19.23 5.16 -1.77
N LYS A 350 -19.34 4.80 -0.49
CA LYS A 350 -20.37 5.31 0.43
C LYS A 350 -19.72 6.09 1.56
N LEU A 351 -20.21 7.30 1.80
CA LEU A 351 -19.82 8.14 2.94
C LEU A 351 -20.88 8.01 4.03
N TRP A 352 -20.48 7.61 5.22
CA TRP A 352 -21.34 7.43 6.38
C TRP A 352 -21.06 8.49 7.42
N ASP A 353 -22.09 8.91 8.16
CA ASP A 353 -21.96 9.66 9.40
C ASP A 353 -22.18 8.68 10.55
N LEU A 354 -21.28 8.66 11.53
CA LEU A 354 -21.43 7.81 12.71
C LEU A 354 -22.76 8.03 13.45
N HIS A 355 -23.38 9.21 13.34
CA HIS A 355 -24.66 9.53 13.97
C HIS A 355 -25.88 9.12 13.15
N MET A 356 -25.70 8.67 11.90
CA MET A 356 -26.77 8.26 11.00
C MET A 356 -26.56 6.80 10.58
N GLU A 357 -27.22 5.88 11.29
CA GLU A 357 -27.00 4.44 11.14
C GLU A 357 -27.75 3.82 9.95
N THR A 358 -28.88 4.43 9.54
CA THR A 358 -29.85 3.83 8.61
C THR A 358 -29.48 3.99 7.13
N SER A 359 -28.64 4.96 6.79
CA SER A 359 -28.29 5.29 5.42
C SER A 359 -26.99 6.08 5.34
N PRO A 360 -26.20 5.90 4.27
CA PRO A 360 -25.04 6.75 4.01
C PRO A 360 -25.50 8.18 3.72
N VAL A 361 -24.63 9.14 4.03
CA VAL A 361 -24.78 10.57 3.71
C VAL A 361 -24.72 10.78 2.21
N ALA A 362 -23.82 10.08 1.52
CA ALA A 362 -23.65 10.13 0.09
C ALA A 362 -23.22 8.77 -0.47
N THR A 363 -23.66 8.45 -1.68
CA THR A 363 -23.29 7.23 -2.41
C THR A 363 -22.83 7.62 -3.82
N PHE A 364 -21.57 7.31 -4.14
CA PHE A 364 -20.95 7.62 -5.41
C PHE A 364 -20.77 6.35 -6.24
N LYS A 365 -21.21 6.38 -7.50
CA LYS A 365 -21.16 5.21 -8.40
C LYS A 365 -19.84 5.17 -9.16
N ILE A 366 -19.10 4.08 -9.00
CA ILE A 366 -17.74 3.99 -9.55
C ILE A 366 -17.80 3.53 -11.00
N HIS A 367 -18.32 2.34 -11.26
CA HIS A 367 -18.33 1.74 -12.59
C HIS A 367 -19.67 1.05 -12.90
N GLU A 368 -20.76 1.83 -12.85
CA GLU A 368 -22.13 1.33 -13.11
C GLU A 368 -22.27 0.62 -14.47
N TYR A 369 -21.41 0.96 -15.45
CA TYR A 369 -21.37 0.31 -16.76
C TYR A 369 -21.03 -1.20 -16.69
N LEU A 370 -20.49 -1.69 -15.57
CA LEU A 370 -20.21 -3.11 -15.34
C LEU A 370 -21.43 -3.88 -14.81
N ARG A 371 -22.48 -3.19 -14.36
CA ARG A 371 -23.66 -3.83 -13.77
C ARG A 371 -24.34 -4.87 -14.67
N PRO A 372 -24.49 -4.65 -16.00
CA PRO A 372 -25.04 -5.67 -16.90
C PRO A 372 -24.11 -6.88 -17.09
N LYS A 373 -22.81 -6.75 -16.78
CA LYS A 373 -21.77 -7.77 -16.99
C LYS A 373 -21.41 -8.54 -15.71
N LEU A 374 -22.20 -8.42 -14.64
CA LEU A 374 -21.93 -9.05 -13.35
C LEU A 374 -21.82 -10.59 -13.44
N SER A 375 -22.59 -11.23 -14.32
CA SER A 375 -22.47 -12.68 -14.56
C SER A 375 -21.10 -13.05 -15.13
N ASP A 376 -20.58 -12.25 -16.05
CA ASP A 376 -19.30 -12.52 -16.72
C ASP A 376 -18.13 -12.25 -15.76
N LEU A 377 -18.26 -11.20 -14.94
CA LEU A 377 -17.31 -10.88 -13.87
C LEU A 377 -17.28 -11.92 -12.77
N TYR A 378 -18.42 -12.57 -12.50
CA TYR A 378 -18.50 -13.69 -11.57
C TYR A 378 -17.80 -14.94 -12.13
N ASN A 379 -18.02 -15.26 -13.40
CA ASN A 379 -17.34 -16.40 -14.04
C ASN A 379 -15.82 -16.23 -14.20
N SER A 380 -15.34 -14.99 -14.14
CA SER A 380 -13.91 -14.64 -14.23
C SER A 380 -13.29 -14.28 -12.88
N ASP A 381 -14.01 -14.50 -11.77
CA ASP A 381 -13.64 -14.17 -10.38
C ASP A 381 -13.30 -12.68 -10.12
N SER A 382 -13.43 -11.82 -11.13
CA SER A 382 -13.11 -10.40 -11.04
C SER A 382 -14.08 -9.66 -10.12
N ILE A 383 -15.30 -10.18 -9.93
CA ILE A 383 -16.26 -9.63 -8.97
C ILE A 383 -15.75 -9.62 -7.52
N PHE A 384 -14.73 -10.43 -7.20
CA PHE A 384 -14.13 -10.53 -5.86
C PHE A 384 -12.91 -9.63 -5.67
N ASP A 385 -12.56 -8.81 -6.67
CA ASP A 385 -11.49 -7.82 -6.54
C ASP A 385 -11.81 -6.80 -5.43
N LYS A 386 -10.88 -6.65 -4.49
CA LYS A 386 -11.02 -5.77 -3.32
C LYS A 386 -10.35 -4.42 -3.58
N PHE A 387 -11.10 -3.45 -4.10
CA PHE A 387 -10.61 -2.08 -4.35
C PHE A 387 -10.45 -1.29 -3.05
N ASP A 388 -9.32 -0.59 -2.88
CA ASP A 388 -9.10 0.31 -1.73
C ASP A 388 -9.82 1.66 -1.95
N CYS A 389 -9.99 2.42 -0.87
CA CYS A 389 -10.46 3.79 -0.94
C CYS A 389 -9.57 4.74 -0.14
N CYS A 390 -9.56 6.01 -0.53
CA CYS A 390 -8.85 7.05 0.21
C CYS A 390 -9.64 8.36 0.22
N LEU A 391 -9.30 9.22 1.17
CA LEU A 391 -9.97 10.50 1.41
C LEU A 391 -8.97 11.62 1.61
N SER A 392 -9.37 12.83 1.22
CA SER A 392 -8.58 14.04 1.42
C SER A 392 -8.56 14.46 2.90
N GLN A 393 -7.57 15.27 3.27
CA GLN A 393 -7.40 15.72 4.65
C GLN A 393 -8.64 16.41 5.24
N ASP A 394 -9.30 17.23 4.43
CA ASP A 394 -10.49 18.00 4.79
C ASP A 394 -11.77 17.18 4.76
N GLY A 395 -11.71 15.91 4.32
CA GLY A 395 -12.87 15.04 4.16
C GLY A 395 -13.87 15.52 3.10
N SER A 396 -13.44 16.40 2.19
CA SER A 396 -14.30 16.93 1.13
C SER A 396 -14.20 16.14 -0.17
N GLN A 397 -13.07 15.47 -0.41
CA GLN A 397 -12.81 14.69 -1.61
C GLN A 397 -12.47 13.24 -1.26
N PHE A 398 -12.85 12.35 -2.16
CA PHE A 398 -12.70 10.91 -2.01
C PHE A 398 -12.20 10.33 -3.31
N ALA A 399 -11.36 9.31 -3.26
CA ALA A 399 -10.92 8.60 -4.46
C ALA A 399 -10.99 7.09 -4.27
N SER A 400 -11.24 6.40 -5.37
CA SER A 400 -11.15 4.94 -5.43
C SER A 400 -10.92 4.45 -6.85
N GLY A 401 -10.27 3.29 -6.95
CA GLY A 401 -9.87 2.69 -8.22
C GLY A 401 -10.97 1.90 -8.93
N SER A 402 -10.66 1.50 -10.16
CA SER A 402 -11.49 0.70 -11.06
C SER A 402 -10.59 -0.08 -12.03
N TYR A 403 -11.22 -0.80 -12.96
CA TYR A 403 -10.55 -1.50 -14.05
C TYR A 403 -9.97 -0.55 -15.10
N SER A 404 -9.19 -1.10 -16.04
CA SER A 404 -8.50 -0.36 -17.09
C SER A 404 -7.50 0.67 -16.54
N ASN A 405 -6.91 0.38 -15.37
CA ASN A 405 -6.04 1.29 -14.62
C ASN A 405 -6.67 2.67 -14.37
N THR A 406 -8.00 2.75 -14.27
CA THR A 406 -8.70 4.00 -14.01
C THR A 406 -9.00 4.19 -12.53
N PHE A 407 -9.12 5.44 -12.10
CA PHE A 407 -9.61 5.79 -10.77
C PHE A 407 -10.53 7.00 -10.88
N LYS A 408 -11.44 7.12 -9.93
CA LYS A 408 -12.39 8.23 -9.86
C LYS A 408 -12.18 9.04 -8.60
N ILE A 409 -12.31 10.36 -8.74
CA ILE A 409 -12.25 11.32 -7.66
C ILE A 409 -13.62 11.99 -7.53
N PHE A 410 -14.18 11.96 -6.34
CA PHE A 410 -15.46 12.57 -6.00
C PHE A 410 -15.22 13.73 -5.05
N SER A 411 -16.15 14.68 -5.05
CA SER A 411 -16.21 15.75 -4.06
C SER A 411 -17.59 15.72 -3.43
N ARG A 412 -17.69 16.00 -2.13
CA ARG A 412 -18.95 15.97 -1.38
C ARG A 412 -20.02 16.88 -2.00
N ASP A 413 -19.62 18.07 -2.44
CA ASP A 413 -20.49 19.07 -3.06
C ASP A 413 -20.34 19.08 -4.61
N GLY A 414 -19.72 18.03 -5.16
CA GLY A 414 -19.43 17.88 -6.59
C GLY A 414 -20.49 17.10 -7.35
N PRO A 415 -20.30 16.91 -8.67
CA PRO A 415 -21.18 16.07 -9.48
C PRO A 415 -21.05 14.59 -9.10
N ASP A 416 -22.18 13.87 -9.13
CA ASP A 416 -22.28 12.46 -8.75
C ASP A 416 -21.39 11.51 -9.58
N GLU A 417 -21.05 11.88 -10.82
CA GLU A 417 -20.26 11.04 -11.73
C GLU A 417 -18.76 11.01 -11.38
N GLY A 418 -18.27 12.01 -10.63
CA GLY A 418 -16.86 12.19 -10.30
C GLY A 418 -15.96 12.51 -11.50
N ILE A 419 -14.68 12.77 -11.23
CA ILE A 419 -13.63 12.96 -12.23
C ILE A 419 -12.95 11.61 -12.44
N ALA A 420 -13.06 11.03 -13.64
CA ALA A 420 -12.35 9.80 -14.00
C ALA A 420 -10.98 10.14 -14.60
N LEU A 421 -9.94 9.46 -14.12
CA LEU A 421 -8.56 9.60 -14.59
C LEU A 421 -7.97 8.21 -14.86
N GLU A 422 -7.08 8.14 -15.83
CA GLU A 422 -6.29 6.94 -16.11
C GLU A 422 -4.90 7.07 -15.47
N ALA A 423 -4.41 6.01 -14.84
CA ALA A 423 -3.06 5.96 -14.30
C ALA A 423 -2.03 5.83 -15.44
N SER A 424 -1.76 6.96 -16.10
CA SER A 424 -0.73 7.14 -17.10
C SER A 424 -0.08 8.52 -16.98
N ARG A 425 1.00 8.78 -17.75
CA ARG A 425 1.58 10.13 -17.88
C ARG A 425 0.60 11.17 -18.45
N HIS A 426 -0.52 10.72 -19.06
CA HIS A 426 -1.52 11.56 -19.71
C HIS A 426 -2.91 11.25 -19.11
N PRO A 427 -3.19 11.68 -17.88
CA PRO A 427 -4.36 11.21 -17.12
C PRO A 427 -5.71 11.61 -17.72
N ASN A 428 -5.76 12.72 -18.47
CA ASN A 428 -6.96 13.22 -19.14
C ASN A 428 -7.22 12.57 -20.50
N ARG A 429 -6.31 11.71 -20.98
CA ARG A 429 -6.50 10.95 -22.22
C ARG A 429 -7.29 9.70 -21.90
N ILE A 430 -8.50 9.84 -21.37
CA ILE A 430 -9.47 8.75 -21.42
C ILE A 430 -9.57 8.37 -22.89
N SER A 431 -9.21 7.14 -23.21
CA SER A 431 -9.21 6.62 -24.56
C SER A 431 -10.64 6.60 -25.11
N HIS A 432 -11.10 7.74 -25.61
CA HIS A 432 -12.10 7.79 -26.67
C HIS A 432 -11.44 7.26 -27.96
N SER A 433 -11.18 5.95 -28.04
CA SER A 433 -11.10 5.28 -29.33
C SER A 433 -12.55 5.14 -29.81
N HIS A 434 -13.01 5.66 -30.94
CA HIS A 434 -12.38 5.98 -32.20
C HIS A 434 -12.91 7.30 -32.78
N ASN A 435 -12.02 8.22 -33.16
CA ASN A 435 -12.21 8.88 -34.46
C ASN A 435 -11.45 8.02 -35.47
N GLY A 436 -12.19 7.26 -36.27
CA GLY A 436 -11.64 6.59 -37.44
C GLY A 436 -10.86 7.57 -38.33
N PRO A 437 -9.95 7.09 -39.19
CA PRO A 437 -9.19 7.96 -40.06
C PRO A 437 -10.16 8.81 -40.87
N LYS A 438 -9.99 10.13 -40.82
CA LYS A 438 -10.73 11.11 -41.60
C LYS A 438 -10.62 10.70 -43.07
N THR A 439 -11.63 10.02 -43.60
CA THR A 439 -11.80 9.86 -45.03
C THR A 439 -12.20 11.21 -45.56
N THR A 440 -11.31 11.75 -46.39
CA THR A 440 -11.48 12.98 -47.15
C THR A 440 -12.86 12.97 -47.82
N ARG A 441 -13.69 13.96 -47.47
CA ARG A 441 -14.95 14.23 -48.18
C ARG A 441 -14.65 14.49 -49.66
N LEU A 442 -15.09 13.59 -50.53
CA LEU A 442 -15.37 13.93 -51.92
C LEU A 442 -16.88 13.72 -52.15
N PHE A 443 -17.55 14.82 -52.44
CA PHE A 443 -18.92 14.83 -52.92
C PHE A 443 -18.96 14.35 -54.37
N THR A 444 -19.87 13.43 -54.70
CA THR A 444 -20.67 13.48 -55.92
C THR A 444 -21.95 12.64 -55.78
N ARG A 445 -23.00 13.11 -56.45
CA ARG A 445 -24.44 12.78 -56.32
C ARG A 445 -24.91 11.66 -57.27
N PHE A 446 -26.17 11.25 -57.05
CA PHE A 446 -27.18 10.63 -57.95
C PHE A 446 -27.18 9.08 -57.99
N ALA A 447 -28.30 8.33 -57.98
CA ALA A 447 -29.75 8.58 -58.12
C ALA A 447 -30.58 7.37 -57.62
N ARG A 448 -31.89 7.58 -57.36
CA ARG A 448 -33.09 6.70 -57.57
C ARG A 448 -32.90 5.18 -57.42
N GLY A 449 -33.59 4.44 -56.55
CA GLY A 449 -35.04 4.35 -56.35
C GLY A 449 -35.52 2.90 -56.62
N HIS A 450 -36.55 2.47 -55.89
CA HIS A 450 -37.39 1.26 -56.07
C HIS A 450 -37.11 -0.03 -55.27
N ASN A 451 -38.22 -0.56 -54.76
CA ASN A 451 -38.44 -1.72 -53.87
C ASN A 451 -38.05 -3.07 -54.46
N GLN A 452 -37.67 -4.04 -53.61
CA GLN A 452 -38.30 -5.38 -53.57
C GLN A 452 -37.90 -6.21 -52.34
N ARG A 453 -38.80 -7.12 -51.97
CA ARG A 453 -38.89 -7.96 -50.77
C ARG A 453 -37.93 -9.17 -50.81
N GLY A 454 -37.50 -9.58 -49.61
CA GLY A 454 -37.46 -10.96 -49.13
C GLY A 454 -36.26 -11.84 -49.52
N HIS A 455 -35.44 -12.23 -48.54
CA HIS A 455 -35.23 -13.65 -48.18
C HIS A 455 -34.45 -13.76 -46.86
N GLU A 456 -34.90 -14.68 -46.03
CA GLU A 456 -34.33 -15.10 -44.75
C GLU A 456 -32.94 -15.70 -44.92
N HIS A 457 -32.01 -15.34 -44.04
CA HIS A 457 -30.92 -16.21 -43.59
C HIS A 457 -30.46 -15.74 -42.20
N GLU A 458 -30.78 -16.55 -41.20
CA GLU A 458 -30.34 -16.41 -39.81
C GLU A 458 -28.81 -16.34 -39.74
N SER A 459 -28.29 -15.30 -39.11
CA SER A 459 -26.92 -15.17 -38.65
C SER A 459 -26.97 -14.79 -37.17
N PRO A 460 -26.10 -15.35 -36.31
CA PRO A 460 -26.27 -15.23 -34.87
C PRO A 460 -26.07 -13.77 -34.45
N ASN A 461 -27.04 -13.28 -33.67
CA ASN A 461 -27.01 -11.98 -33.01
C ASN A 461 -25.67 -11.78 -32.30
N THR A 462 -24.79 -11.03 -32.92
CA THR A 462 -23.75 -10.28 -32.23
C THR A 462 -24.45 -9.06 -31.65
N ASP A 463 -24.91 -9.21 -30.41
CA ASP A 463 -25.51 -8.10 -29.68
C ASP A 463 -24.51 -6.94 -29.64
N THR A 464 -24.92 -5.91 -30.38
CA THR A 464 -24.35 -4.59 -30.44
C THR A 464 -24.64 -3.91 -29.10
N SER A 465 -23.89 -4.28 -28.06
CA SER A 465 -23.80 -3.47 -26.85
C SER A 465 -22.62 -2.50 -27.03
N ASN A 466 -22.96 -1.23 -27.26
CA ASN A 466 -22.06 -0.08 -27.22
C ASN A 466 -21.51 0.12 -25.79
N GLY A 467 -20.74 -0.84 -25.28
CA GLY A 467 -19.96 -0.71 -24.06
C GLY A 467 -18.52 -0.40 -24.41
N VAL A 468 -17.94 0.60 -23.76
CA VAL A 468 -16.49 0.82 -23.77
C VAL A 468 -15.80 -0.53 -23.52
N PRO A 469 -14.81 -0.94 -24.34
CA PRO A 469 -14.03 -2.13 -24.04
C PRO A 469 -13.32 -1.90 -22.70
N CYS A 470 -13.84 -2.52 -21.65
CA CYS A 470 -13.25 -2.49 -20.33
C CYS A 470 -12.26 -3.64 -20.26
N ASP A 471 -10.98 -3.33 -20.20
CA ASP A 471 -9.97 -4.32 -19.88
C ASP A 471 -10.05 -4.61 -18.38
N VAL A 472 -10.46 -5.85 -18.05
CA VAL A 472 -10.62 -6.35 -16.68
C VAL A 472 -9.28 -6.85 -16.12
N THR A 473 -8.30 -7.11 -17.00
CA THR A 473 -6.97 -7.61 -16.58
C THR A 473 -6.14 -6.52 -15.91
N SER A 474 -6.25 -5.29 -16.40
CA SER A 474 -5.63 -4.13 -15.78
C SER A 474 -6.56 -3.54 -14.72
N LYS A 475 -6.08 -3.44 -13.49
CA LYS A 475 -6.85 -2.95 -12.33
C LYS A 475 -6.01 -2.03 -11.46
N LEU A 476 -6.61 -0.93 -11.04
CA LEU A 476 -6.02 -0.03 -10.06
C LEU A 476 -6.70 -0.29 -8.73
N ILE A 477 -6.07 -1.12 -7.90
CA ILE A 477 -6.60 -1.49 -6.59
C ILE A 477 -6.11 -0.53 -5.51
N HIS A 478 -4.80 -0.26 -5.50
CA HIS A 478 -4.13 0.44 -4.41
C HIS A 478 -3.91 1.90 -4.74
N LEU A 479 -4.40 2.78 -3.85
CA LEU A 479 -4.21 4.22 -3.93
C LEU A 479 -4.12 4.82 -2.52
N ALA A 480 -3.40 5.92 -2.40
CA ALA A 480 -3.25 6.67 -1.16
C ALA A 480 -3.36 8.17 -1.44
N TRP A 481 -4.04 8.89 -0.55
CA TRP A 481 -4.13 10.35 -0.59
C TRP A 481 -3.12 10.95 0.39
N HIS A 482 -2.41 11.99 -0.04
CA HIS A 482 -1.43 12.67 0.81
C HIS A 482 -2.11 13.37 2.01
N PRO A 483 -1.59 13.23 3.24
CA PRO A 483 -2.30 13.70 4.42
C PRO A 483 -2.44 15.22 4.53
N THR A 484 -1.68 16.02 3.78
CA THR A 484 -1.74 17.50 3.84
C THR A 484 -1.94 18.21 2.52
N ASP A 485 -1.66 17.54 1.40
CA ASP A 485 -1.53 18.18 0.09
C ASP A 485 -2.52 17.46 -0.85
N ASN A 486 -2.98 18.14 -1.91
CA ASN A 486 -3.83 17.51 -2.91
C ASN A 486 -2.98 16.69 -3.88
N LEU A 487 -2.41 15.61 -3.36
CA LEU A 487 -1.59 14.65 -4.09
C LEU A 487 -2.15 13.24 -3.86
N ILE A 488 -2.34 12.50 -4.94
CA ILE A 488 -2.74 11.09 -4.91
C ILE A 488 -1.60 10.27 -5.49
N ALA A 489 -1.24 9.19 -4.80
CA ALA A 489 -0.36 8.14 -5.32
C ALA A 489 -1.22 6.90 -5.63
N CYS A 490 -1.02 6.29 -6.79
CA CYS A 490 -1.71 5.07 -7.19
C CYS A 490 -0.75 4.07 -7.84
N ALA A 491 -0.98 2.79 -7.58
CA ALA A 491 -0.23 1.71 -8.22
C ALA A 491 -0.98 1.19 -9.44
N ALA A 492 -0.27 1.06 -10.55
CA ALA A 492 -0.69 0.30 -11.71
C ALA A 492 0.38 -0.77 -11.97
N ALA A 493 0.08 -2.01 -11.63
CA ALA A 493 1.03 -3.13 -11.61
C ALA A 493 2.28 -2.79 -10.77
N ASN A 494 3.46 -2.71 -11.41
CA ASN A 494 4.74 -2.38 -10.76
C ASN A 494 5.06 -0.87 -10.75
N SER A 495 4.19 -0.04 -11.36
CA SER A 495 4.43 1.39 -11.53
C SER A 495 3.65 2.21 -10.51
N LEU A 496 4.32 3.16 -9.87
CA LEU A 496 3.73 4.10 -8.92
C LEU A 496 3.57 5.45 -9.59
N TYR A 497 2.32 5.85 -9.84
CA TYR A 497 1.97 7.15 -10.43
C TYR A 497 1.54 8.13 -9.35
N MET A 498 1.90 9.40 -9.53
CA MET A 498 1.53 10.50 -8.64
C MET A 498 0.84 11.62 -9.41
N TYR A 499 -0.31 12.06 -8.91
CA TYR A 499 -1.10 13.14 -9.49
C TYR A 499 -1.32 14.24 -8.44
N HIS A 500 -1.23 15.50 -8.85
CA HIS A 500 -1.52 16.64 -7.97
C HIS A 500 -2.64 17.50 -8.57
N ALA A 501 -3.36 18.24 -7.72
CA ALA A 501 -4.45 19.12 -8.13
C ALA A 501 -4.16 20.60 -7.84
#